data_AF-A0A0Q5P0C4-F1
#
_entry.id   AF-A0A0Q5P0C4-F1
#
_cell.length_a   1.000
_cell.length_b   1.000
_cell.length_c   1.000
_cell.angle_alpha   90.00
_cell.angle_beta   90.00
_cell.angle_gamma   90.00
#
_symmetry.space_group_name_H-M   'P 1'
#
loop_
_entity.id
_entity.type
_entity.pdbx_description
1 polymer ?
#
loop_
_entity_poly.entity_id
_entity_poly.type
_entity_poly.pdbx_seq_one_letter_code
_entity_poly.pdbx_strand_id
1 'polypeptide(L)'
;MVARSANLRCQTVQTPASGLDEIADKTGSPLGNAEPFEYMKSATGNDVLSIAARGVSEAHEADCFSEYKIDMQQCDALAFHLGGARMSTLCKQNAFDRYQQCRGY
;
A
#
# COMPACT_ATOMS: atom_id res chain seq x y z
N MET A 1 22.38 53.55 -21.29
CA MET A 1 23.54 52.81 -21.83
C MET A 1 23.70 51.51 -21.08
N VAL A 2 23.71 50.42 -21.85
CA VAL A 2 24.41 49.14 -21.63
C VAL A 2 24.05 48.29 -20.40
N ALA A 3 23.46 47.14 -20.75
CA ALA A 3 23.19 45.92 -20.00
C ALA A 3 24.29 45.42 -19.04
N ARG A 4 23.89 44.55 -18.09
CA ARG A 4 24.38 43.16 -18.04
C ARG A 4 23.57 42.26 -17.13
N SER A 5 23.30 41.09 -17.69
CA SER A 5 22.45 40.00 -17.23
C SER A 5 23.09 39.10 -16.16
N ALA A 6 22.22 38.33 -15.51
CA ALA A 6 22.36 36.93 -15.09
C ALA A 6 23.44 36.54 -14.06
N ASN A 7 22.98 35.90 -12.97
CA ASN A 7 23.62 34.70 -12.43
C ASN A 7 22.58 33.89 -11.61
N LEU A 8 21.67 33.22 -12.33
CA LEU A 8 21.06 31.99 -11.83
C LEU A 8 22.18 30.94 -11.76
N ARG A 9 22.63 30.60 -10.56
CA ARG A 9 23.40 29.37 -10.36
C ARG A 9 22.41 28.23 -10.18
N CYS A 10 22.01 27.60 -11.29
CA CYS A 10 21.64 26.19 -11.26
C CYS A 10 22.88 25.40 -10.84
N GLN A 11 22.87 24.85 -9.63
CA GLN A 11 23.81 23.79 -9.27
C GLN A 11 23.33 22.52 -9.97
N THR A 12 23.91 22.24 -11.12
CA THR A 12 23.87 20.93 -11.78
C THR A 12 24.58 19.94 -10.86
N VAL A 13 23.82 19.01 -10.27
CA VAL A 13 24.37 17.79 -9.70
C VAL A 13 25.14 17.08 -10.81
N GLN A 14 26.46 17.05 -10.66
CA GLN A 14 27.37 16.42 -11.62
C GLN A 14 27.22 14.90 -11.52
N THR A 15 26.56 14.34 -12.52
CA THR A 15 26.74 12.96 -12.96
C THR A 15 28.01 12.89 -13.80
N PRO A 16 28.99 12.05 -13.44
CA PRO A 16 29.81 11.37 -14.44
C PRO A 16 29.26 9.95 -14.62
N ALA A 17 28.70 9.72 -15.81
CA ALA A 17 28.48 8.40 -16.35
C ALA A 17 29.82 7.82 -16.84
N SER A 18 29.86 6.49 -16.86
CA SER A 18 30.78 5.63 -17.63
C SER A 18 31.95 5.04 -16.84
N GLY A 19 31.63 3.95 -16.17
CA GLY A 19 32.55 2.84 -15.88
C GLY A 19 31.71 1.56 -15.88
N LEU A 20 31.26 1.13 -17.06
CA LEU A 20 30.68 -0.21 -17.24
C LEU A 20 31.84 -1.17 -17.46
N ASP A 21 32.61 -1.42 -16.39
CA ASP A 21 33.40 -2.63 -16.29
C ASP A 21 32.47 -3.75 -15.82
N GLU A 22 32.39 -4.73 -16.69
CA GLU A 22 31.75 -6.02 -16.54
C GLU A 22 32.22 -6.70 -15.24
N ILE A 23 31.39 -6.62 -14.18
CA ILE A 23 31.36 -7.67 -13.19
C ILE A 23 30.03 -8.41 -13.42
N ALA A 24 30.10 -9.43 -14.27
CA ALA A 24 29.15 -10.53 -14.25
C ALA A 24 29.27 -11.23 -12.88
N ASP A 25 28.70 -10.63 -11.84
CA ASP A 25 28.57 -11.29 -10.54
C ASP A 25 27.13 -11.73 -10.33
N LYS A 26 27.02 -13.01 -10.04
CA LYS A 26 25.80 -13.80 -9.97
C LYS A 26 24.91 -13.32 -8.82
N THR A 27 24.17 -12.26 -9.04
CA THR A 27 22.98 -12.01 -8.22
C THR A 27 21.88 -12.92 -8.75
N GLY A 28 21.95 -14.20 -8.36
CA GLY A 28 20.82 -15.10 -8.51
C GLY A 28 19.57 -14.45 -7.95
N SER A 29 18.40 -14.80 -8.48
CA SER A 29 17.13 -14.50 -7.82
C SER A 29 17.31 -14.73 -6.31
N PRO A 30 16.81 -13.86 -5.41
CA PRO A 30 17.01 -13.96 -3.96
C PRO A 30 16.52 -15.27 -3.30
N LEU A 31 16.11 -16.24 -4.12
CA LEU A 31 15.69 -17.60 -3.83
C LEU A 31 16.73 -18.65 -4.28
N GLY A 32 17.91 -18.25 -4.75
CA GLY A 32 18.92 -19.16 -5.33
C GLY A 32 19.52 -20.17 -4.35
N ASN A 33 19.37 -19.93 -3.04
CA ASN A 33 19.71 -20.85 -1.96
C ASN A 33 18.48 -21.16 -1.09
N ALA A 34 17.27 -21.14 -1.66
CA ALA A 34 16.11 -21.66 -0.94
C ALA A 34 16.18 -23.19 -0.91
N GLU A 35 16.05 -23.76 0.28
CA GLU A 35 15.86 -25.21 0.44
C GLU A 35 14.67 -25.66 -0.42
N PRO A 36 14.75 -26.82 -1.11
CA PRO A 36 13.60 -27.38 -1.80
C PRO A 36 12.45 -27.55 -0.81
N PHE A 37 11.34 -26.83 -1.03
CA PHE A 37 10.14 -27.07 -0.26
C PHE A 37 9.46 -28.32 -0.82
N GLU A 38 9.32 -29.36 0.00
CA GLU A 38 8.41 -30.44 -0.32
C GLU A 38 6.98 -29.98 -0.08
N TYR A 39 6.13 -30.18 -1.07
CA TYR A 39 4.69 -30.02 -0.89
C TYR A 39 4.20 -31.07 0.12
N MET A 40 4.09 -30.67 1.38
CA MET A 40 3.39 -31.45 2.38
C MET A 40 1.90 -31.16 2.25
N LYS A 41 1.10 -32.20 2.00
CA LYS A 41 -0.37 -32.13 2.08
C LYS A 41 -0.80 -32.07 3.55
N SER A 42 -0.33 -31.07 4.29
CA SER A 42 -0.68 -30.85 5.70
C SER A 42 -1.59 -29.65 5.83
N ALA A 43 -2.82 -29.82 5.35
CA ALA A 43 -4.03 -29.19 5.87
C ALA A 43 -5.21 -29.99 5.30
N THR A 44 -5.60 -31.06 5.98
CA THR A 44 -6.87 -31.75 5.72
C THR A 44 -8.01 -30.80 6.05
N GLY A 45 -8.47 -30.03 5.05
CA GLY A 45 -9.84 -29.55 4.79
C GLY A 45 -10.67 -28.81 5.86
N ASN A 46 -10.44 -29.04 7.15
CA ASN A 46 -11.23 -28.51 8.26
C ASN A 46 -10.73 -27.14 8.74
N ASP A 47 -9.47 -26.78 8.50
CA ASP A 47 -8.93 -25.48 8.92
C ASP A 47 -9.20 -24.36 7.88
N VAL A 48 -9.46 -24.73 6.61
CA VAL A 48 -9.89 -23.74 5.59
C VAL A 48 -11.27 -23.17 5.93
N LEU A 49 -12.15 -24.01 6.51
CA LEU A 49 -13.44 -23.57 7.02
C LEU A 49 -13.30 -22.70 8.28
N SER A 50 -12.29 -22.93 9.12
CA SER A 50 -11.94 -22.08 10.27
C SER A 50 -11.45 -20.69 9.82
N ILE A 51 -10.70 -20.62 8.72
CA ILE A 51 -10.30 -19.35 8.09
C ILE A 51 -11.50 -18.64 7.45
N ALA A 52 -12.41 -19.36 6.80
CA ALA A 52 -13.64 -18.80 6.23
C ALA A 52 -14.67 -18.39 7.30
N ALA A 53 -14.66 -19.02 8.48
CA ALA A 53 -15.51 -18.69 9.62
C ALA A 53 -15.11 -17.38 10.34
N ARG A 54 -13.98 -16.76 9.95
CA ARG A 54 -13.65 -15.40 10.40
C ARG A 54 -14.57 -14.33 9.80
N GLY A 55 -15.29 -14.67 8.73
CA GLY A 55 -16.28 -13.78 8.13
C GLY A 55 -17.58 -13.71 8.94
N VAL A 56 -18.20 -12.54 8.94
CA VAL A 56 -19.50 -12.28 9.54
C VAL A 56 -20.65 -12.77 8.63
N SER A 57 -21.88 -12.88 9.16
CA SER A 57 -23.05 -13.26 8.36
C SER A 57 -23.31 -12.26 7.23
N GLU A 58 -23.99 -12.67 6.15
CA GLU A 58 -24.30 -11.79 5.01
C GLU A 58 -25.04 -10.52 5.44
N ALA A 59 -26.04 -10.64 6.33
CA ALA A 59 -26.75 -9.48 6.85
C ALA A 59 -25.82 -8.52 7.62
N HIS A 60 -24.89 -9.07 8.42
CA HIS A 60 -23.94 -8.25 9.17
C HIS A 60 -22.88 -7.61 8.26
N GLU A 61 -22.47 -8.30 7.19
CA GLU A 61 -21.57 -7.73 6.18
C GLU A 61 -22.21 -6.56 5.46
N ALA A 62 -23.50 -6.67 5.12
CA ALA A 62 -24.26 -5.57 4.53
C ALA A 62 -24.34 -4.35 5.46
N ASP A 63 -24.51 -4.57 6.77
CA ASP A 63 -24.49 -3.50 7.78
C ASP A 63 -23.10 -2.84 7.86
N CYS A 64 -22.03 -3.63 7.99
CA CYS A 64 -20.64 -3.13 7.98
C CYS A 64 -20.35 -2.31 6.71
N PHE A 65 -20.82 -2.79 5.55
CA PHE A 65 -20.60 -2.12 4.27
C PHE A 65 -21.43 -0.83 4.13
N SER A 66 -22.64 -0.79 4.70
CA SER A 66 -23.47 0.41 4.76
C SER A 66 -22.78 1.52 5.56
N GLU A 67 -22.25 1.19 6.75
CA GLU A 67 -21.49 2.13 7.58
C GLU A 67 -20.22 2.61 6.87
N TYR A 68 -19.46 1.70 6.27
CA TYR A 68 -18.27 2.06 5.50
C TYR A 68 -18.58 3.07 4.37
N LYS A 69 -19.70 2.90 3.67
CA LYS A 69 -20.11 3.86 2.63
C LYS A 69 -20.43 5.23 3.20
N ILE A 70 -21.10 5.29 4.34
CA ILE A 70 -21.41 6.54 5.03
C ILE A 70 -20.09 7.22 5.45
N ASP A 71 -19.16 6.48 6.03
CA ASP A 71 -17.84 7.00 6.43
C ASP A 71 -17.07 7.56 5.24
N MET A 72 -17.06 6.87 4.10
CA MET A 72 -16.42 7.35 2.87
C MET A 72 -17.03 8.67 2.39
N GLN A 73 -18.35 8.79 2.41
CA GLN A 73 -19.05 10.03 2.06
C GLN A 73 -18.71 11.17 3.03
N GLN A 74 -18.62 10.89 4.33
CA GLN A 74 -18.23 11.88 5.34
C GLN A 74 -16.78 12.33 5.15
N CYS A 75 -15.86 11.41 4.85
CA CYS A 75 -14.46 11.74 4.57
C CYS A 75 -14.31 12.68 3.37
N ASP A 76 -15.14 12.50 2.33
CA ASP A 76 -15.16 13.38 1.17
C ASP A 76 -15.82 14.73 1.47
N ALA A 77 -16.94 14.72 2.19
CA ALA A 77 -17.65 15.95 2.57
C ALA A 77 -16.82 16.87 3.48
N LEU A 78 -16.01 16.29 4.37
CA LEU A 78 -15.20 17.03 5.34
C LEU A 78 -13.76 17.28 4.86
N ALA A 79 -13.37 16.75 3.70
CA ALA A 79 -11.99 16.80 3.21
C ALA A 79 -11.40 18.22 3.21
N PHE A 80 -12.16 19.21 2.74
CA PHE A 80 -11.73 20.61 2.71
C PHE A 80 -11.48 21.17 4.11
N HIS A 81 -12.37 20.89 5.05
CA HIS A 81 -12.31 21.41 6.42
C HIS A 81 -11.26 20.70 7.30
N LEU A 82 -11.00 19.42 7.04
CA LEU A 82 -10.12 18.59 7.87
C LEU A 82 -8.63 18.77 7.58
N GLY A 83 -8.23 19.47 6.52
CA GLY A 83 -6.82 19.62 6.12
C GLY A 83 -6.49 19.08 4.73
N GLY A 84 -7.48 19.00 3.85
CA GLY A 84 -7.31 18.65 2.44
C GLY A 84 -6.98 17.17 2.22
N ALA A 85 -6.19 16.91 1.17
CA ALA A 85 -5.92 15.56 0.68
C ALA A 85 -5.32 14.63 1.75
N ARG A 86 -4.36 15.11 2.56
CA ARG A 86 -3.71 14.29 3.59
C ARG A 86 -4.71 13.75 4.60
N MET A 87 -5.61 14.61 5.07
CA MET A 87 -6.57 14.26 6.11
C MET A 87 -7.75 13.47 5.55
N SER A 88 -8.14 13.73 4.29
CA SER A 88 -9.09 12.87 3.56
C SER A 88 -8.56 11.45 3.41
N THR A 89 -7.29 11.27 3.03
CA THR A 89 -6.67 9.93 2.91
C THR A 89 -6.63 9.20 4.25
N LEU A 90 -6.21 9.88 5.32
CA LEU A 90 -6.20 9.28 6.66
C LEU A 90 -7.61 8.90 7.14
N CYS A 91 -8.61 9.74 6.86
CA CYS A 91 -10.00 9.44 7.17
C CYS A 91 -10.48 8.15 6.49
N LYS A 92 -10.19 8.00 5.19
CA LYS A 92 -10.55 6.81 4.40
C LYS A 92 -9.81 5.55 4.87
N GLN A 93 -8.54 5.67 5.27
CA GLN A 93 -7.79 4.57 5.87
C GLN A 93 -8.44 4.10 7.17
N ASN A 94 -8.74 5.02 8.08
CA ASN A 94 -9.42 4.69 9.33
C ASN A 94 -10.82 4.09 9.10
N ALA A 95 -11.56 4.55 8.09
CA ALA A 95 -12.85 3.98 7.69
C ALA A 95 -12.70 2.53 7.19
N PHE A 96 -11.66 2.26 6.41
CA PHE A 96 -11.34 0.90 5.98
C PHE A 96 -10.93 0.01 7.16
N ASP A 97 -10.12 0.51 8.08
CA ASP A 97 -9.73 -0.26 9.28
C ASP A 97 -10.96 -0.64 10.13
N ARG A 98 -11.91 0.28 10.31
CA ARG A 98 -13.20 -0.01 10.99
C ARG A 98 -14.02 -1.06 10.23
N TYR A 99 -14.08 -0.96 8.90
CA TYR A 99 -14.78 -1.95 8.08
C TYR A 99 -14.16 -3.36 8.22
N GLN A 100 -12.83 -3.44 8.28
CA GLN A 100 -12.11 -4.69 8.50
C GLN A 100 -12.37 -5.26 9.90
N GLN A 101 -12.33 -4.41 10.94
CA GLN A 101 -12.66 -4.81 12.31
C GLN A 101 -14.10 -5.31 12.45
N CYS A 102 -15.06 -4.64 11.80
CA CYS A 102 -16.47 -5.04 11.78
C CYS A 102 -16.64 -6.46 11.22
N ARG A 103 -15.81 -6.84 10.25
CA ARG A 103 -15.81 -8.17 9.62
C ARG A 103 -14.90 -9.20 10.30
N GLY A 104 -14.25 -8.84 11.40
CA GLY A 104 -13.41 -9.75 12.19
C GLY A 104 -11.94 -9.86 11.76
N TYR A 105 -11.39 -8.84 11.10
CA TYR A 105 -9.98 -8.75 10.70
C TYR A 105 -9.13 -7.84 11.60
#